data_AF-Q4CMZ6-F1
#
_entry.id   AF-Q4CMZ6-F1
#
_cell.length_a   1.000
_cell.length_b   1.000
_cell.length_c   1.000
_cell.angle_alpha   90.00
_cell.angle_beta   90.00
_cell.angle_gamma   90.00
#
_symmetry.space_group_name_H-M   'P 1'
#
loop_
_entity.id
_entity.type
_entity.pdbx_description
1 polymer ?
#
loop_
_entity_poly.entity_id
_entity_poly.type
_entity_poly.pdbx_seq_one_letter_code
_entity_poly.pdbx_strand_id
1 'polypeptide(L)'
;MQQSIPELLLLLPTVVIDERYVQDGRVTMSMDDASTIANAYFQIVEDYLQQRELHRGQLELEKEVIPAIEFALRLFNAENFSGELVPTERERLASVLQRFTMADVPHERCVQRLLVSDGEMPHPFLRLGGLLLCVLAVVCSKVRGTKQPLVPYYSVWRLRVHMRHQLVLQHRAHSVFLHLSACVDAALSLPDENLSVEHLLEVGHVHNYYHRRDIAAETFWRAVRKSGLSVSESAMMGVRTRWQGHQLVQMVMNAQSALPFTPQLVTDAPRVVMGEKDGHDLLDRPRETPESPAPPLQSLHPVDKAIILALCLDIRNTNPYHGLTQHHMQTYVERLLVDPAPAPFMIQSQMLLIRSRLERRRNRVQERAFMQITELVDQFSAARDPTRETLHRTESDYFYSVAYPSIWHL
;
A
#
# COMPACT_ATOMS: atom_id res chain seq x y z
N MET A 1 7.00 -18.28 -12.83
CA MET A 1 5.84 -19.20 -12.85
C MET A 1 4.73 -18.45 -13.56
N GLN A 2 4.22 -18.92 -14.71
CA GLN A 2 3.04 -18.26 -15.32
C GLN A 2 1.89 -18.42 -14.34
N GLN A 3 1.49 -17.34 -13.66
CA GLN A 3 0.36 -17.39 -12.75
C GLN A 3 -0.91 -17.50 -13.59
N SER A 4 -1.58 -18.63 -13.46
CA SER A 4 -2.90 -18.85 -14.04
C SER A 4 -3.89 -17.88 -13.41
N ILE A 5 -4.63 -17.16 -14.24
CA ILE A 5 -5.72 -16.30 -13.78
C ILE A 5 -6.77 -17.20 -13.09
N PRO A 6 -7.20 -16.89 -11.85
CA PRO A 6 -8.21 -17.67 -11.15
C PRO A 6 -9.51 -17.78 -11.95
N GLU A 7 -10.03 -19.01 -12.12
CA GLU A 7 -11.24 -19.28 -12.91
C GLU A 7 -12.43 -18.43 -12.42
N LEU A 8 -12.60 -18.32 -11.09
CA LEU A 8 -13.68 -17.51 -10.52
C LEU A 8 -13.63 -16.06 -11.01
N LEU A 9 -12.44 -15.44 -11.08
CA LEU A 9 -12.30 -14.05 -11.54
C LEU A 9 -12.73 -13.88 -13.01
N LEU A 10 -12.46 -14.89 -13.85
CA LEU A 10 -12.88 -14.89 -15.25
C LEU A 10 -14.39 -15.10 -15.44
N LEU A 11 -15.09 -15.61 -14.42
CA LEU A 11 -16.51 -15.92 -14.49
C LEU A 11 -17.39 -14.90 -13.74
N LEU A 12 -16.82 -14.09 -12.84
CA LEU A 12 -17.56 -13.09 -12.08
C LEU A 12 -18.27 -12.09 -13.02
N PRO A 13 -19.53 -11.71 -12.72
CA PRO A 13 -20.25 -10.69 -13.48
C PRO A 13 -19.50 -9.36 -13.52
N THR A 14 -19.52 -8.72 -14.68
CA THR A 14 -18.95 -7.38 -14.89
C THR A 14 -20.07 -6.34 -14.89
N VAL A 15 -19.75 -5.12 -14.46
CA VAL A 15 -20.73 -4.04 -14.49
C VAL A 15 -20.98 -3.61 -15.94
N VAL A 16 -22.24 -3.30 -16.25
CA VAL A 16 -22.66 -2.78 -17.54
C VAL A 16 -23.22 -1.37 -17.32
N ILE A 17 -22.72 -0.41 -18.09
CA ILE A 17 -23.17 0.98 -18.07
C ILE A 17 -24.02 1.22 -19.31
N ASP A 18 -25.26 1.65 -19.11
CA ASP A 18 -26.19 1.99 -20.19
C ASP A 18 -25.74 3.26 -20.92
N GLU A 19 -25.84 3.26 -22.25
CA GLU A 19 -25.46 4.38 -23.13
C GLU A 19 -26.15 5.69 -22.75
N ARG A 20 -27.34 5.65 -22.15
CA ARG A 20 -28.08 6.86 -21.71
C ARG A 20 -27.29 7.73 -20.72
N TYR A 21 -26.33 7.13 -20.01
CA TYR A 21 -25.47 7.79 -19.02
C TYR A 21 -24.25 8.47 -19.63
N VAL A 22 -24.06 8.34 -20.94
CA VAL A 22 -22.99 8.98 -21.71
C VAL A 22 -23.62 9.71 -22.89
N GLN A 23 -23.65 11.04 -22.85
CA GLN A 23 -24.17 11.88 -23.93
C GLN A 23 -23.08 12.85 -24.38
N ASP A 24 -22.86 12.96 -25.69
CA ASP A 24 -21.86 13.85 -26.29
C ASP A 24 -20.45 13.72 -25.66
N GLY A 25 -20.04 12.49 -25.32
CA GLY A 25 -18.76 12.20 -24.67
C GLY A 25 -18.66 12.67 -23.22
N ARG A 26 -19.78 12.99 -22.57
CA ARG A 26 -19.85 13.43 -21.17
C ARG A 26 -20.71 12.49 -20.34
N VAL A 27 -20.32 12.31 -19.09
CA VAL A 27 -21.08 11.53 -18.10
C VAL A 27 -22.30 12.33 -17.66
N THR A 28 -23.50 11.79 -17.89
CA THR A 28 -24.79 12.36 -17.46
C THR A 28 -25.41 11.63 -16.26
N MET A 29 -24.85 10.48 -15.87
CA MET A 29 -25.29 9.71 -14.70
C MET A 29 -25.36 10.59 -13.44
N SER A 30 -26.44 10.52 -12.66
CA SER A 30 -26.54 11.22 -11.38
C SER A 30 -25.78 10.47 -10.26
N MET A 31 -25.71 11.05 -9.05
CA MET A 31 -25.20 10.31 -7.88
C MET A 31 -26.17 9.21 -7.44
N ASP A 32 -27.47 9.50 -7.50
CA ASP A 32 -28.53 8.56 -7.10
C ASP A 32 -28.60 7.36 -8.06
N ASP A 33 -28.46 7.61 -9.37
CA ASP A 33 -28.35 6.55 -10.37
C ASP A 33 -27.12 5.68 -10.11
N ALA A 34 -25.96 6.31 -9.85
CA ALA A 34 -24.72 5.59 -9.59
C ALA A 34 -24.84 4.67 -8.36
N SER A 35 -25.45 5.16 -7.27
CA SER A 35 -25.73 4.36 -6.08
C SER A 35 -26.69 3.20 -6.38
N THR A 36 -27.75 3.47 -7.14
CA THR A 36 -28.73 2.44 -7.54
C THR A 36 -28.08 1.34 -8.37
N ILE A 37 -27.23 1.70 -9.35
CA ILE A 37 -26.52 0.75 -10.21
C ILE A 37 -25.48 -0.03 -9.40
N ALA A 38 -24.73 0.63 -8.51
CA ALA A 38 -23.75 -0.05 -7.65
C ALA A 38 -24.43 -1.10 -6.77
N ASN A 39 -25.55 -0.77 -6.12
CA ASN A 39 -26.32 -1.71 -5.31
C ASN A 39 -26.87 -2.88 -6.14
N ALA A 40 -27.41 -2.60 -7.33
CA ALA A 40 -27.89 -3.64 -8.24
C ALA A 40 -26.75 -4.56 -8.69
N TYR A 41 -25.58 -4.00 -9.01
CA TYR A 41 -24.39 -4.78 -9.37
C TYR A 41 -23.92 -5.69 -8.22
N PHE A 42 -23.91 -5.18 -6.98
CA PHE A 42 -23.56 -5.98 -5.81
C PHE A 42 -24.51 -7.16 -5.64
N GLN A 43 -25.82 -6.94 -5.83
CA GLN A 43 -26.80 -8.02 -5.80
C GLN A 43 -26.57 -9.04 -6.92
N ILE A 44 -26.27 -8.61 -8.15
CA ILE A 44 -25.96 -9.52 -9.27
C ILE A 44 -24.76 -10.42 -8.96
N VAL A 45 -23.71 -9.87 -8.35
CA VAL A 45 -22.53 -10.64 -7.96
C VAL A 45 -22.86 -11.61 -6.82
N GLU A 46 -23.62 -11.18 -5.81
CA GLU A 46 -24.08 -12.06 -4.72
C GLU A 46 -24.94 -13.21 -5.28
N ASP A 47 -25.91 -12.92 -6.13
CA ASP A 47 -26.80 -13.91 -6.75
C ASP A 47 -26.00 -14.91 -7.60
N TYR A 48 -25.02 -14.44 -8.37
CA TYR A 48 -24.13 -15.30 -9.15
C TYR A 48 -23.34 -16.27 -8.25
N LEU A 49 -22.75 -15.76 -7.17
CA LEU A 49 -21.98 -16.58 -6.23
C LEU A 49 -22.88 -17.63 -5.55
N GLN A 50 -24.08 -17.24 -5.13
CA GLN A 50 -25.04 -18.17 -4.51
C GLN A 50 -25.58 -19.20 -5.50
N GLN A 51 -25.81 -18.84 -6.77
CA GLN A 51 -26.18 -19.80 -7.82
C GLN A 51 -25.05 -20.78 -8.13
N ARG A 52 -23.80 -20.31 -8.13
CA ARG A 52 -22.64 -21.20 -8.25
C ARG A 52 -22.59 -22.20 -7.10
N GLU A 53 -22.85 -21.75 -5.87
CA GLU A 53 -22.94 -22.66 -4.70
C GLU A 53 -24.05 -23.72 -4.86
N LEU A 54 -25.17 -23.36 -5.48
CA LEU A 54 -26.26 -24.30 -5.77
C LEU A 54 -25.88 -25.37 -6.79
N HIS A 55 -25.15 -25.01 -7.85
CA HIS A 55 -24.90 -25.91 -8.98
C HIS A 55 -23.60 -26.71 -8.87
N ARG A 56 -22.56 -26.13 -8.25
CA ARG A 56 -21.22 -26.75 -8.16
C ARG A 56 -20.83 -27.17 -6.73
N GLY A 57 -21.66 -26.91 -5.74
CA GLY A 57 -21.35 -27.13 -4.32
C GLY A 57 -20.79 -25.89 -3.65
N GLN A 58 -20.60 -25.95 -2.33
CA GLN A 58 -20.13 -24.82 -1.52
C GLN A 58 -18.83 -24.23 -2.07
N LEU A 59 -18.78 -22.91 -2.20
CA LEU A 59 -17.58 -22.20 -2.65
C LEU A 59 -16.46 -22.37 -1.63
N GLU A 60 -15.31 -22.87 -2.07
CA GLU A 60 -14.15 -22.97 -1.19
C GLU A 60 -13.47 -21.60 -1.07
N LEU A 61 -13.64 -20.95 0.09
CA LEU A 61 -13.10 -19.61 0.36
C LEU A 61 -11.61 -19.52 0.01
N GLU A 62 -10.77 -20.38 0.58
CA GLU A 62 -9.32 -20.32 0.41
C GLU A 62 -8.80 -20.81 -0.95
N LYS A 63 -9.57 -21.64 -1.67
CA LYS A 63 -9.13 -22.21 -2.96
C LYS A 63 -9.69 -21.50 -4.18
N GLU A 64 -10.82 -20.82 -4.05
CA GLU A 64 -11.52 -20.18 -5.17
C GLU A 64 -11.66 -18.67 -4.97
N VAL A 65 -12.22 -18.25 -3.83
CA VAL A 65 -12.60 -16.85 -3.58
C VAL A 65 -11.40 -15.97 -3.28
N ILE A 66 -10.56 -16.38 -2.33
CA ILE A 66 -9.36 -15.63 -1.94
C ILE A 66 -8.38 -15.50 -3.11
N PRO A 67 -8.05 -16.55 -3.88
CA PRO A 67 -7.18 -16.40 -5.05
C PRO A 67 -7.72 -15.40 -6.09
N ALA A 68 -9.03 -15.36 -6.31
CA ALA A 68 -9.65 -14.39 -7.21
C ALA A 68 -9.52 -12.94 -6.70
N ILE A 69 -9.77 -12.71 -5.41
CA ILE A 69 -9.60 -11.38 -4.78
C ILE A 69 -8.14 -10.96 -4.80
N GLU A 70 -7.23 -11.86 -4.43
CA GLU A 70 -5.79 -11.62 -4.44
C GLU A 70 -5.32 -11.20 -5.82
N PHE A 71 -5.61 -11.99 -6.85
CA PHE A 71 -5.17 -11.71 -8.22
C PHE A 71 -5.74 -10.38 -8.73
N ALA A 72 -7.02 -10.12 -8.46
CA ALA A 72 -7.67 -8.86 -8.81
C ALA A 72 -7.02 -7.66 -8.12
N LEU A 73 -6.74 -7.74 -6.81
CA LEU A 73 -6.04 -6.69 -6.09
C LEU A 73 -4.61 -6.51 -6.58
N ARG A 74 -3.92 -7.57 -6.98
CA ARG A 74 -2.56 -7.48 -7.54
C ARG A 74 -2.54 -6.70 -8.85
N LEU A 75 -3.44 -7.02 -9.78
CA LEU A 75 -3.60 -6.23 -11.01
C LEU A 75 -3.93 -4.76 -10.71
N PHE A 76 -4.90 -4.55 -9.82
CA PHE A 76 -5.32 -3.23 -9.39
C PHE A 76 -4.17 -2.43 -8.77
N ASN A 77 -3.37 -3.08 -7.91
CA ASN A 77 -2.26 -2.46 -7.22
C ASN A 77 -1.10 -2.12 -8.15
N ALA A 78 -0.82 -2.95 -9.15
CA ALA A 78 0.16 -2.63 -10.18
C ALA A 78 -0.20 -1.26 -10.79
N GLU A 79 -1.37 -1.18 -11.43
CA GLU A 79 -1.81 0.00 -12.19
C GLU A 79 -2.04 1.27 -11.38
N ASN A 80 -2.10 1.21 -10.04
CA ASN A 80 -2.43 2.38 -9.22
C ASN A 80 -1.40 2.69 -8.11
N PHE A 81 -0.52 1.75 -7.74
CA PHE A 81 0.41 1.92 -6.62
C PHE A 81 1.87 1.58 -6.96
N SER A 82 2.13 0.52 -7.72
CA SER A 82 3.50 0.00 -7.89
C SER A 82 4.08 0.07 -9.28
N GLY A 83 3.29 0.28 -10.33
CA GLY A 83 3.77 0.49 -11.68
C GLY A 83 2.77 0.09 -12.76
N GLU A 84 2.80 0.78 -13.89
CA GLU A 84 1.94 0.45 -15.02
C GLU A 84 2.30 -0.92 -15.59
N LEU A 85 1.28 -1.68 -16.03
CA LEU A 85 1.53 -2.91 -16.76
C LEU A 85 2.11 -2.56 -18.13
N VAL A 86 3.23 -3.20 -18.46
CA VAL A 86 3.88 -3.07 -19.78
C VAL A 86 3.06 -3.77 -20.87
N PRO A 87 3.28 -3.48 -22.16
CA PRO A 87 2.52 -4.10 -23.25
C PRO A 87 2.50 -5.64 -23.21
N THR A 88 3.62 -6.28 -22.86
CA THR A 88 3.72 -7.75 -22.76
C THR A 88 2.88 -8.33 -21.61
N GLU A 89 2.80 -7.64 -20.47
CA GLU A 89 1.93 -8.00 -19.35
C GLU A 89 0.46 -7.83 -19.74
N ARG A 90 0.12 -6.72 -20.41
CA ARG A 90 -1.25 -6.45 -20.88
C ARG A 90 -1.74 -7.50 -21.86
N GLU A 91 -0.90 -7.92 -22.81
CA GLU A 91 -1.24 -8.99 -23.76
C GLU A 91 -1.49 -10.31 -23.02
N ARG A 92 -0.60 -10.68 -22.09
CA ARG A 92 -0.74 -11.90 -21.27
C ARG A 92 -2.01 -11.90 -20.41
N LEU A 93 -2.44 -10.72 -19.98
CA LEU A 93 -3.56 -10.51 -19.05
C LEU A 93 -4.81 -10.01 -19.76
N ALA A 94 -4.84 -10.03 -21.10
CA ALA A 94 -5.93 -9.47 -21.89
C ALA A 94 -7.31 -10.07 -21.53
N SER A 95 -7.37 -11.37 -21.24
CA SER A 95 -8.61 -12.09 -20.91
C SER A 95 -9.29 -11.58 -19.64
N VAL A 96 -8.53 -11.06 -18.67
CA VAL A 96 -9.07 -10.46 -17.45
C VAL A 96 -9.21 -8.94 -17.60
N LEU A 97 -8.22 -8.26 -18.20
CA LEU A 97 -8.26 -6.81 -18.38
C LEU A 97 -9.48 -6.38 -19.19
N GLN A 98 -9.75 -7.02 -20.33
CA GLN A 98 -10.88 -6.70 -21.21
C GLN A 98 -12.25 -6.85 -20.54
N ARG A 99 -12.37 -7.66 -19.48
CA ARG A 99 -13.63 -7.83 -18.72
C ARG A 99 -13.91 -6.65 -17.81
N PHE A 100 -12.87 -6.02 -17.27
CA PHE A 100 -12.99 -5.02 -16.20
C PHE A 100 -12.58 -3.60 -16.62
N THR A 101 -12.25 -3.42 -17.90
CA THR A 101 -12.03 -2.11 -18.54
C THR A 101 -13.15 -1.82 -19.54
N MET A 102 -13.62 -0.57 -19.57
CA MET A 102 -14.58 -0.08 -20.54
C MET A 102 -13.89 0.33 -21.84
N ALA A 103 -14.67 0.43 -22.92
CA ALA A 103 -14.16 0.76 -24.25
C ALA A 103 -13.70 2.22 -24.40
N ASP A 104 -14.26 3.13 -23.58
CA ASP A 104 -13.96 4.55 -23.65
C ASP A 104 -13.89 5.22 -22.26
N VAL A 105 -13.34 6.43 -22.25
CA VAL A 105 -13.11 7.22 -21.03
C VAL A 105 -14.41 7.63 -20.34
N PRO A 106 -15.48 8.09 -21.04
CA PRO A 106 -16.76 8.38 -20.39
C PRO A 106 -17.37 7.19 -19.64
N HIS A 107 -17.37 5.98 -20.21
CA HIS A 107 -17.88 4.78 -19.53
C HIS A 107 -16.99 4.38 -18.35
N GLU A 108 -15.66 4.50 -18.46
CA GLU A 108 -14.76 4.34 -17.31
C GLU A 108 -15.10 5.31 -16.17
N ARG A 109 -15.37 6.57 -16.49
CA ARG A 109 -15.78 7.56 -15.48
C ARG A 109 -17.13 7.24 -14.86
N CYS A 110 -18.05 6.63 -15.61
CA CYS A 110 -19.27 6.08 -15.02
C CYS A 110 -18.91 5.01 -13.99
N VAL A 111 -18.10 4.00 -14.34
CA VAL A 111 -17.66 2.95 -13.41
C VAL A 111 -16.96 3.53 -12.17
N GLN A 112 -16.09 4.53 -12.33
CA GLN A 112 -15.50 5.25 -11.19
C GLN A 112 -16.57 5.86 -10.28
N ARG A 113 -17.62 6.45 -10.85
CA ARG A 113 -18.72 7.06 -10.09
C ARG A 113 -19.52 6.04 -9.26
N LEU A 114 -19.49 4.75 -9.59
CA LEU A 114 -20.09 3.67 -8.79
C LEU A 114 -19.27 3.34 -7.53
N LEU A 115 -18.00 3.76 -7.47
CA LEU A 115 -17.15 3.62 -6.28
C LEU A 115 -17.29 4.79 -5.32
N VAL A 116 -18.14 5.79 -5.61
CA VAL A 116 -18.41 6.92 -4.70
C VAL A 116 -18.95 6.41 -3.37
N SER A 117 -18.50 7.02 -2.27
CA SER A 117 -18.99 6.71 -0.93
C SER A 117 -19.08 8.00 -0.12
N ASP A 118 -20.23 8.25 0.49
CA ASP A 118 -20.52 9.47 1.27
C ASP A 118 -20.27 10.78 0.51
N GLY A 119 -20.44 10.76 -0.81
CA GLY A 119 -20.15 11.91 -1.69
C GLY A 119 -18.68 12.05 -2.10
N GLU A 120 -17.78 11.24 -1.54
CA GLU A 120 -16.37 11.23 -1.91
C GLU A 120 -16.18 10.50 -3.24
N MET A 121 -15.62 11.21 -4.22
CA MET A 121 -15.35 10.66 -5.55
C MET A 121 -13.98 9.97 -5.57
N PRO A 122 -13.82 8.87 -6.32
CA PRO A 122 -12.51 8.37 -6.63
C PRO A 122 -11.68 9.37 -7.44
N HIS A 123 -10.37 9.21 -7.42
CA HIS A 123 -9.49 10.02 -8.24
C HIS A 123 -9.79 9.81 -9.75
N PRO A 124 -9.83 10.86 -10.58
CA PRO A 124 -10.21 10.75 -12.00
C PRO A 124 -9.31 9.85 -12.85
N PHE A 125 -8.05 9.67 -12.43
CA PHE A 125 -7.07 8.82 -13.11
C PHE A 125 -7.03 7.38 -12.59
N LEU A 126 -8.02 6.97 -11.78
CA LEU A 126 -8.19 5.59 -11.32
C LEU A 126 -8.26 4.62 -12.48
N ARG A 127 -7.39 3.61 -12.45
CA ARG A 127 -7.38 2.49 -13.40
C ARG A 127 -7.98 1.25 -12.78
N LEU A 128 -8.63 0.43 -13.62
CA LEU A 128 -9.26 -0.83 -13.19
C LEU A 128 -10.32 -0.62 -12.10
N GLY A 129 -11.10 0.47 -12.19
CA GLY A 129 -12.19 0.76 -11.24
C GLY A 129 -13.24 -0.35 -11.23
N GLY A 130 -13.55 -0.95 -12.39
CA GLY A 130 -14.46 -2.09 -12.49
C GLY A 130 -13.96 -3.34 -11.75
N LEU A 131 -12.64 -3.55 -11.71
CA LEU A 131 -12.03 -4.67 -10.99
C LEU A 131 -12.13 -4.46 -9.47
N LEU A 132 -11.87 -3.24 -8.99
CA LEU A 132 -12.05 -2.88 -7.58
C LEU A 132 -13.53 -3.00 -7.16
N LEU A 133 -14.46 -2.53 -7.99
CA LEU A 133 -15.91 -2.66 -7.77
C LEU A 133 -16.33 -4.12 -7.67
N CYS A 134 -15.77 -4.98 -8.52
CA CYS A 134 -16.04 -6.42 -8.51
C CYS A 134 -15.61 -7.07 -7.19
N VAL A 135 -14.36 -6.85 -6.73
CA VAL A 135 -13.91 -7.43 -5.47
C VAL A 135 -14.63 -6.85 -4.25
N LEU A 136 -15.04 -5.58 -4.30
CA LEU A 136 -15.91 -4.98 -3.29
C LEU A 136 -17.25 -5.71 -3.20
N ALA A 137 -17.87 -6.01 -4.35
CA ALA A 137 -19.09 -6.79 -4.38
C ALA A 137 -18.88 -8.19 -3.80
N VAL A 138 -17.80 -8.89 -4.17
CA VAL A 138 -17.47 -10.23 -3.65
C VAL A 138 -17.30 -10.23 -2.12
N VAL A 139 -16.56 -9.28 -1.54
CA VAL A 139 -16.36 -9.24 -0.07
C VAL A 139 -17.63 -8.80 0.69
N CYS A 140 -18.56 -8.13 0.02
CA CYS A 140 -19.85 -7.74 0.58
C CYS A 140 -20.92 -8.83 0.45
N SER A 141 -20.72 -9.83 -0.42
CA SER A 141 -21.63 -10.97 -0.61
C SER A 141 -21.74 -11.85 0.63
N LYS A 142 -22.87 -12.54 0.75
CA LYS A 142 -23.18 -13.50 1.83
C LYS A 142 -23.16 -14.94 1.34
N VAL A 143 -22.88 -15.86 2.26
CA VAL A 143 -23.03 -17.31 2.04
C VAL A 143 -24.50 -17.63 1.85
N ARG A 144 -24.82 -18.43 0.83
CA ARG A 144 -26.19 -18.76 0.45
C ARG A 144 -27.04 -19.24 1.63
N GLY A 145 -28.24 -18.68 1.75
CA GLY A 145 -29.23 -19.07 2.76
C GLY A 145 -28.88 -18.64 4.19
N THR A 146 -27.81 -17.87 4.38
CA THR A 146 -27.40 -17.38 5.69
C THR A 146 -27.24 -15.86 5.68
N LYS A 147 -27.08 -15.27 6.87
CA LYS A 147 -26.64 -13.87 7.03
C LYS A 147 -25.12 -13.76 7.20
N GLN A 148 -24.37 -14.87 7.05
CA GLN A 148 -22.93 -14.88 7.23
C GLN A 148 -22.24 -14.29 6.00
N PRO A 149 -21.23 -13.43 6.19
CA PRO A 149 -20.46 -12.91 5.07
C PRO A 149 -19.67 -14.04 4.38
N LEU A 150 -19.62 -14.04 3.05
CA LEU A 150 -18.84 -15.00 2.27
C LEU A 150 -17.35 -14.90 2.60
N VAL A 151 -16.84 -13.66 2.68
CA VAL A 151 -15.49 -13.36 3.15
C VAL A 151 -15.59 -12.82 4.58
N PRO A 152 -15.16 -13.59 5.60
CA PRO A 152 -15.29 -13.20 7.01
C PRO A 152 -14.58 -11.87 7.32
N TYR A 153 -15.07 -11.15 8.34
CA TYR A 153 -14.49 -9.87 8.76
C TYR A 153 -13.06 -9.98 9.26
N TYR A 154 -12.67 -11.12 9.83
CA TYR A 154 -11.29 -11.37 10.26
C TYR A 154 -10.33 -11.66 9.09
N SER A 155 -10.83 -11.81 7.86
CA SER A 155 -10.00 -12.04 6.68
C SER A 155 -9.26 -10.75 6.30
N VAL A 156 -7.93 -10.81 6.26
CA VAL A 156 -7.09 -9.68 5.84
C VAL A 156 -7.42 -9.21 4.42
N TRP A 157 -7.89 -10.10 3.55
CA TRP A 157 -8.28 -9.75 2.18
C TRP A 157 -9.48 -8.82 2.13
N ARG A 158 -10.44 -8.98 3.04
CA ARG A 158 -11.56 -8.04 3.17
C ARG A 158 -11.08 -6.66 3.60
N LEU A 159 -10.17 -6.60 4.58
CA LEU A 159 -9.53 -5.35 5.02
C LEU A 159 -8.80 -4.68 3.86
N ARG A 160 -8.01 -5.43 3.08
CA ARG A 160 -7.27 -4.92 1.91
C ARG A 160 -8.18 -4.33 0.85
N VAL A 161 -9.29 -5.01 0.51
CA VAL A 161 -10.26 -4.51 -0.47
C VAL A 161 -10.87 -3.17 -0.02
N HIS A 162 -11.38 -3.08 1.21
CA HIS A 162 -11.95 -1.82 1.72
C HIS A 162 -10.89 -0.73 1.90
N MET A 163 -9.66 -1.09 2.26
CA MET A 163 -8.58 -0.11 2.40
C MET A 163 -8.18 0.45 1.03
N ARG A 164 -8.13 -0.38 -0.01
CA ARG A 164 -7.90 0.09 -1.39
C ARG A 164 -9.05 0.95 -1.90
N HIS A 165 -10.28 0.62 -1.54
CA HIS A 165 -11.43 1.50 -1.80
C HIS A 165 -11.25 2.85 -1.12
N GLN A 166 -10.90 2.90 0.16
CA GLN A 166 -10.63 4.17 0.85
C GLN A 166 -9.49 4.97 0.20
N LEU A 167 -8.40 4.31 -0.22
CA LEU A 167 -7.22 4.99 -0.77
C LEU A 167 -7.41 5.57 -2.18
N VAL A 168 -8.48 5.19 -2.89
CA VAL A 168 -8.80 5.81 -4.19
C VAL A 168 -9.72 7.03 -4.08
N LEU A 169 -10.43 7.18 -2.96
CA LEU A 169 -11.32 8.31 -2.70
C LEU A 169 -10.51 9.58 -2.41
N GLN A 170 -11.05 10.73 -2.79
CA GLN A 170 -10.42 12.05 -2.54
C GLN A 170 -10.26 12.33 -1.04
N HIS A 171 -11.28 12.02 -0.24
CA HIS A 171 -11.21 12.10 1.22
C HIS A 171 -11.76 10.85 1.91
N ARG A 172 -11.74 10.89 3.24
CA ARG A 172 -12.18 9.80 4.12
C ARG A 172 -13.69 9.63 4.04
N ALA A 173 -14.15 8.44 3.66
CA ALA A 173 -15.56 8.08 3.69
C ALA A 173 -15.89 7.34 4.99
N HIS A 174 -16.94 7.79 5.67
CA HIS A 174 -17.41 7.20 6.92
C HIS A 174 -17.97 5.78 6.73
N SER A 175 -18.72 5.51 5.67
CA SER A 175 -19.24 4.18 5.35
C SER A 175 -18.13 3.15 5.13
N VAL A 176 -17.08 3.53 4.39
CA VAL A 176 -15.88 2.70 4.20
C VAL A 176 -15.13 2.51 5.52
N PHE A 177 -15.03 3.56 6.34
CA PHE A 177 -14.48 3.49 7.69
C PHE A 177 -15.22 2.46 8.56
N LEU A 178 -16.56 2.37 8.51
CA LEU A 178 -17.33 1.38 9.28
C LEU A 178 -16.96 -0.05 8.89
N HIS A 179 -16.83 -0.32 7.59
CA HIS A 179 -16.37 -1.63 7.11
C HIS A 179 -14.95 -1.96 7.58
N LEU A 180 -14.03 -0.99 7.50
CA LEU A 180 -12.67 -1.16 7.98
C LEU A 180 -12.60 -1.37 9.49
N SER A 181 -13.38 -0.62 10.29
CA SER A 181 -13.45 -0.80 11.74
C SER A 181 -13.93 -2.21 12.08
N ALA A 182 -14.96 -2.71 11.41
CA ALA A 182 -15.44 -4.08 11.64
C ALA A 182 -14.39 -5.15 11.30
N CYS A 183 -13.61 -4.95 10.24
CA CYS A 183 -12.51 -5.86 9.90
C CYS A 183 -11.40 -5.82 10.96
N VAL A 184 -11.04 -4.61 11.42
CA VAL A 184 -10.04 -4.40 12.46
C VAL A 184 -10.46 -5.04 13.78
N ASP A 185 -11.70 -4.81 14.23
CA ASP A 185 -12.22 -5.37 15.48
C ASP A 185 -12.22 -6.91 15.42
N ALA A 186 -12.62 -7.48 14.27
CA ALA A 186 -12.59 -8.93 14.06
C ALA A 186 -11.17 -9.50 14.01
N ALA A 187 -10.22 -8.81 13.37
CA ALA A 187 -8.82 -9.20 13.31
C ALA A 187 -8.15 -9.16 14.70
N LEU A 188 -8.38 -8.09 15.46
CA LEU A 188 -7.84 -7.94 16.82
C LEU A 188 -8.45 -8.91 17.83
N SER A 189 -9.64 -9.45 17.53
CA SER A 189 -10.30 -10.51 18.32
C SER A 189 -9.75 -11.91 18.07
N LEU A 190 -8.89 -12.10 17.05
CA LEU A 190 -8.21 -13.38 16.83
C LEU A 190 -7.23 -13.68 17.97
N PRO A 191 -7.02 -14.98 18.31
CA PRO A 191 -5.92 -15.39 19.18
C PRO A 191 -4.58 -14.84 18.67
N ASP A 192 -3.68 -14.47 19.58
CA ASP A 192 -2.41 -13.82 19.18
C ASP A 192 -1.62 -14.73 18.23
N GLU A 193 -1.59 -16.04 18.44
CA GLU A 193 -0.93 -17.00 17.54
C GLU A 193 -1.38 -16.93 16.07
N ASN A 194 -2.62 -16.50 15.82
CA ASN A 194 -3.20 -16.42 14.47
C ASN A 194 -3.06 -15.04 13.83
N LEU A 195 -2.58 -14.04 14.58
CA LEU A 195 -2.44 -12.67 14.09
C LEU A 195 -0.99 -12.38 13.70
N SER A 196 -0.69 -12.38 12.40
CA SER A 196 0.68 -12.13 11.91
C SER A 196 1.14 -10.68 12.15
N VAL A 197 2.45 -10.45 12.03
CA VAL A 197 3.04 -9.10 12.15
C VAL A 197 2.55 -8.19 11.01
N GLU A 198 2.44 -8.72 9.80
CA GLU A 198 1.91 -8.02 8.63
C GLU A 198 0.46 -7.60 8.85
N HIS A 199 -0.38 -8.49 9.39
CA HIS A 199 -1.77 -8.17 9.70
C HIS A 199 -1.86 -7.06 10.76
N LEU A 200 -1.03 -7.09 11.80
CA LEU A 200 -0.92 -6.00 12.78
C LEU A 200 -0.52 -4.67 12.12
N LEU A 201 0.42 -4.69 11.18
CA LEU A 201 0.83 -3.48 10.45
C LEU A 201 -0.33 -2.94 9.60
N GLU A 202 -1.05 -3.78 8.88
CA GLU A 202 -2.22 -3.37 8.08
C GLU A 202 -3.32 -2.76 8.96
N VAL A 203 -3.65 -3.38 10.09
CA VAL A 203 -4.60 -2.85 11.08
C VAL A 203 -4.12 -1.52 11.67
N GLY A 204 -2.84 -1.43 12.05
CA GLY A 204 -2.25 -0.21 12.58
C GLY A 204 -2.27 0.92 11.56
N HIS A 205 -2.02 0.64 10.27
CA HIS A 205 -2.12 1.62 9.20
C HIS A 205 -3.55 2.12 8.98
N VAL A 206 -4.56 1.26 9.12
CA VAL A 206 -5.97 1.69 9.12
C VAL A 206 -6.22 2.68 10.27
N HIS A 207 -5.84 2.34 11.51
CA HIS A 207 -5.98 3.25 12.65
C HIS A 207 -5.23 4.57 12.45
N ASN A 208 -3.99 4.50 11.94
CA ASN A 208 -3.15 5.65 11.68
C ASN A 208 -3.76 6.58 10.62
N TYR A 209 -4.32 6.02 9.54
CA TYR A 209 -5.01 6.75 8.47
C TYR A 209 -6.24 7.51 8.97
N TYR A 210 -7.01 6.92 9.90
CA TYR A 210 -8.16 7.57 10.54
C TYR A 210 -7.82 8.38 11.80
N HIS A 211 -6.54 8.59 12.10
CA HIS A 211 -6.05 9.32 13.28
C HIS A 211 -6.56 8.76 14.63
N ARG A 212 -6.79 7.46 14.72
CA ARG A 212 -6.96 6.74 16.00
C ARG A 212 -5.59 6.49 16.62
N ARG A 213 -4.94 7.57 17.06
CA ARG A 213 -3.51 7.64 17.40
C ARG A 213 -3.08 6.62 18.46
N ASP A 214 -3.76 6.60 19.61
CA ASP A 214 -3.36 5.75 20.73
C ASP A 214 -3.44 4.26 20.35
N ILE A 215 -4.51 3.88 19.65
CA ILE A 215 -4.74 2.51 19.19
C ILE A 215 -3.74 2.13 18.08
N ALA A 216 -3.44 3.05 17.17
CA ALA A 216 -2.42 2.84 16.13
C ALA A 216 -1.04 2.58 16.76
N ALA A 217 -0.63 3.43 17.70
CA ALA A 217 0.63 3.30 18.41
C ALA A 217 0.72 1.96 19.15
N GLU A 218 -0.32 1.59 19.92
CA GLU A 218 -0.37 0.31 20.62
C GLU A 218 -0.25 -0.88 19.65
N THR A 219 -0.95 -0.81 18.51
CA THR A 219 -0.91 -1.86 17.47
C THR A 219 0.48 -2.00 16.87
N PHE A 220 1.16 -0.90 16.55
CA PHE A 220 2.52 -0.96 16.02
C PHE A 220 3.52 -1.49 17.06
N TRP A 221 3.39 -1.12 18.34
CA TRP A 221 4.22 -1.69 19.39
C TRP A 221 3.90 -3.16 19.68
N ARG A 222 2.66 -3.62 19.44
CA ARG A 222 2.34 -5.05 19.43
C ARG A 222 3.07 -5.78 18.29
N ALA A 223 3.16 -5.17 17.11
CA ALA A 223 3.95 -5.70 16.00
C ALA A 223 5.45 -5.79 16.34
N VAL A 224 6.03 -4.75 16.97
CA VAL A 224 7.42 -4.75 17.48
C VAL A 224 7.66 -5.93 18.43
N ARG A 225 6.79 -6.10 19.44
CA ARG A 225 6.91 -7.20 20.41
C ARG A 225 6.80 -8.57 19.74
N LYS A 226 5.88 -8.69 18.79
CA LYS A 226 5.62 -9.96 18.10
C LYS A 226 6.77 -10.37 17.16
N SER A 227 7.38 -9.42 16.44
CA SER A 227 8.55 -9.74 15.59
C SER A 227 9.82 -9.95 16.41
N GLY A 228 9.84 -9.51 17.67
CA GLY A 228 11.04 -9.50 18.52
C GLY A 228 12.02 -8.39 18.14
N LEU A 229 11.61 -7.43 17.32
CA LEU A 229 12.41 -6.26 16.96
C LEU A 229 12.77 -5.45 18.21
N SER A 230 14.07 -5.27 18.45
CA SER A 230 14.55 -4.31 19.44
C SER A 230 14.66 -2.95 18.78
N VAL A 231 13.98 -1.94 19.33
CA VAL A 231 14.07 -0.53 18.91
C VAL A 231 14.52 0.31 20.09
N SER A 232 15.53 1.16 19.89
CA SER A 232 15.97 2.12 20.90
C SER A 232 16.41 3.43 20.28
N GLU A 233 16.21 4.51 21.03
CA GLU A 233 16.67 5.85 20.69
C GLU A 233 17.83 6.21 21.62
N SER A 234 18.96 6.58 21.04
CA SER A 234 20.17 6.93 21.80
C SER A 234 20.75 8.24 21.30
N ALA A 235 21.54 8.89 22.16
CA ALA A 235 22.37 10.02 21.78
C ALA A 235 23.79 9.53 21.42
N MET A 236 24.42 10.16 20.43
CA MET A 236 25.84 10.01 20.15
C MET A 236 26.47 11.37 19.89
N MET A 237 27.76 11.51 20.18
CA MET A 237 28.54 12.65 19.72
C MET A 237 28.99 12.39 18.28
N GLY A 238 28.69 13.30 17.36
CA GLY A 238 29.07 13.10 15.97
C GLY A 238 28.82 14.26 15.03
N VAL A 239 29.21 14.04 13.78
CA VAL A 239 29.05 14.93 12.65
C VAL A 239 27.99 14.40 11.69
N ARG A 240 27.28 15.30 11.01
CA ARG A 240 26.29 14.95 9.96
C ARG A 240 26.78 15.26 8.55
N THR A 241 27.91 15.95 8.42
CA THR A 241 28.38 16.49 7.16
C THR A 241 29.88 16.30 7.07
N ARG A 242 30.39 16.08 5.85
CA ARG A 242 31.82 15.87 5.61
C ARG A 242 32.71 17.06 5.98
N TRP A 243 32.13 18.25 6.15
CA TRP A 243 32.85 19.50 6.42
C TRP A 243 32.64 20.03 7.84
N GLN A 244 31.96 19.29 8.71
CA GLN A 244 31.68 19.73 10.07
C GLN A 244 32.94 19.53 10.94
N GLY A 245 33.53 20.64 11.42
CA GLY A 245 34.79 20.60 12.19
C GLY A 245 34.65 20.23 13.67
N HIS A 246 33.44 20.28 14.25
CA HIS A 246 33.20 19.92 15.66
C HIS A 246 32.05 18.91 15.79
N GLN A 247 32.15 17.98 16.74
CA GLN A 247 31.06 17.05 17.04
C GLN A 247 29.91 17.76 17.77
N LEU A 248 28.68 17.32 17.50
CA LEU A 248 27.48 17.77 18.21
C LEU A 248 26.72 16.54 18.71
N VAL A 249 25.95 16.69 19.79
CA VAL A 249 25.02 15.65 20.25
C VAL A 249 23.96 15.42 19.16
N GLN A 250 23.89 14.18 18.69
CA GLN A 250 22.99 13.71 17.65
C GLN A 250 22.11 12.61 18.24
N MET A 251 20.81 12.69 18.02
CA MET A 251 19.92 11.54 18.23
C MET A 251 20.07 10.56 17.08
N VAL A 252 20.09 9.26 17.41
CA VAL A 252 20.10 8.15 16.47
C VAL A 252 19.11 7.08 16.89
N MET A 253 18.51 6.42 15.91
CA MET A 253 17.65 5.27 16.12
C MET A 253 18.45 3.98 15.84
N ASN A 254 18.39 3.05 16.77
CA ASN A 254 18.98 1.72 16.66
C ASN A 254 17.88 0.68 16.58
N ALA A 255 18.11 -0.33 15.74
CA ALA A 255 17.21 -1.45 15.58
C ALA A 255 17.99 -2.73 15.33
N GLN A 256 17.55 -3.82 15.98
CA GLN A 256 18.10 -5.17 15.85
C GLN A 256 16.96 -6.17 15.61
N SER A 257 17.10 -6.98 14.58
CA SER A 257 16.14 -8.01 14.18
C SER A 257 16.37 -9.28 14.98
N ALA A 258 15.30 -9.82 15.57
CA ALA A 258 15.31 -11.17 16.13
C ALA A 258 15.08 -12.25 15.05
N LEU A 259 14.48 -11.87 13.92
CA LEU A 259 14.17 -12.78 12.83
C LEU A 259 15.44 -13.07 12.01
N PRO A 260 15.74 -14.34 11.70
CA PRO A 260 16.81 -14.69 10.79
C PRO A 260 16.47 -14.17 9.40
N PHE A 261 17.42 -13.48 8.76
CA PHE A 261 17.22 -12.98 7.40
C PHE A 261 18.50 -13.15 6.59
N THR A 262 18.38 -13.89 5.49
CA THR A 262 19.41 -13.92 4.45
C THR A 262 19.06 -12.85 3.42
N PRO A 263 19.89 -11.80 3.26
CA PRO A 263 19.64 -10.76 2.27
C PRO A 263 19.50 -11.35 0.86
N GLN A 264 18.37 -11.09 0.24
CA GLN A 264 18.15 -11.42 -1.16
C GLN A 264 18.59 -10.25 -2.05
N LEU A 265 19.09 -10.55 -3.25
CA LEU A 265 19.36 -9.54 -4.26
C LEU A 265 18.02 -8.95 -4.71
N VAL A 266 17.80 -7.66 -4.45
CA VAL A 266 16.66 -6.91 -4.96
C VAL A 266 17.17 -6.03 -6.10
N THR A 267 16.80 -6.37 -7.33
CA THR A 267 17.23 -5.65 -8.54
C THR A 267 16.26 -4.55 -8.96
N ASP A 268 14.99 -4.65 -8.56
CA ASP A 268 13.90 -3.81 -9.08
C ASP A 268 13.49 -2.66 -8.15
N ALA A 269 14.19 -2.42 -7.03
CA ALA A 269 13.83 -1.37 -6.07
C ALA A 269 14.30 0.04 -6.50
N PRO A 270 13.58 1.12 -6.13
CA PRO A 270 13.99 2.49 -6.42
C PRO A 270 15.38 2.82 -5.86
N ARG A 271 16.16 3.54 -6.66
CA ARG A 271 17.50 3.94 -6.26
C ARG A 271 17.46 5.05 -5.21
N VAL A 272 18.40 4.99 -4.27
CA VAL A 272 18.71 6.12 -3.39
C VAL A 272 19.40 7.20 -4.23
N VAL A 273 18.78 8.36 -4.38
CA VAL A 273 19.32 9.46 -5.20
C VAL A 273 20.13 10.43 -4.34
N MET A 274 21.29 10.85 -4.84
CA MET A 274 22.18 11.82 -4.18
C MET A 274 22.49 11.39 -2.74
N GLY A 275 22.73 10.09 -2.57
CA GLY A 275 23.11 9.49 -1.30
C GLY A 275 24.58 9.75 -0.98
N GLU A 276 25.03 9.29 0.19
CA GLU A 276 26.44 9.45 0.58
C GLU A 276 27.38 8.74 -0.41
N LYS A 277 26.97 7.58 -0.92
CA LYS A 277 27.71 6.81 -1.95
C LYS A 277 27.86 7.56 -3.27
N ASP A 278 26.94 8.47 -3.59
CA ASP A 278 27.01 9.33 -4.77
C ASP A 278 27.91 10.55 -4.56
N GLY A 279 28.59 10.65 -3.42
CA GLY A 279 29.49 11.76 -3.10
C GLY A 279 28.83 12.94 -2.40
N HIS A 280 27.55 12.82 -2.00
CA HIS A 280 26.86 13.86 -1.26
C HIS A 280 27.57 14.17 0.07
N ASP A 281 27.53 15.43 0.49
CA ASP A 281 28.27 15.95 1.64
C ASP A 281 27.64 15.59 2.99
N LEU A 282 26.31 15.49 3.04
CA LEU A 282 25.56 14.94 4.17
C LEU A 282 25.78 13.42 4.27
N LEU A 283 26.15 12.96 5.45
CA LEU A 283 26.26 11.54 5.78
C LEU A 283 24.85 10.94 5.95
N ASP A 284 24.64 9.69 5.50
CA ASP A 284 23.32 9.03 5.62
C ASP A 284 22.97 8.69 7.08
N ARG A 285 23.97 8.65 7.96
CA ARG A 285 23.82 8.53 9.42
C ARG A 285 24.98 9.27 10.11
N PRO A 286 24.78 9.89 11.28
CA PRO A 286 25.87 10.54 12.01
C PRO A 286 27.05 9.60 12.30
N ARG A 287 28.27 10.16 12.28
CA ARG A 287 29.52 9.45 12.59
C ARG A 287 30.39 10.24 13.55
N GLU A 288 31.35 9.58 14.17
CA GLU A 288 32.31 10.22 15.08
C GLU A 288 33.12 11.32 14.35
N THR A 289 33.69 10.99 13.19
CA THR A 289 34.34 11.95 12.28
C THR A 289 33.84 11.75 10.84
N PRO A 290 34.05 12.72 9.93
CA PRO A 290 33.72 12.57 8.51
C PRO A 290 34.33 11.33 7.83
N GLU A 291 35.56 11.00 8.21
CA GLU A 291 36.36 9.90 7.66
C GLU A 291 36.10 8.56 8.36
N SER A 292 35.41 8.59 9.50
CA SER A 292 35.04 7.37 10.21
C SER A 292 34.19 6.47 9.32
N PRO A 293 34.42 5.15 9.31
CA PRO A 293 33.56 4.23 8.59
C PRO A 293 32.13 4.26 9.16
N ALA A 294 31.15 3.90 8.34
CA ALA A 294 29.80 3.68 8.85
C ALA A 294 29.82 2.60 9.93
N PRO A 295 29.07 2.76 11.04
CA PRO A 295 29.03 1.76 12.09
C PRO A 295 28.49 0.43 11.51
N PRO A 296 29.06 -0.72 11.91
CA PRO A 296 28.53 -2.01 11.49
C PRO A 296 27.14 -2.19 12.10
N LEU A 297 26.13 -2.38 11.25
CA LEU A 297 24.75 -2.61 11.65
C LEU A 297 24.30 -4.00 11.21
N GLN A 298 23.46 -4.65 12.01
CA GLN A 298 22.79 -5.88 11.63
C GLN A 298 21.75 -5.59 10.54
N SER A 299 21.69 -6.43 9.51
CA SER A 299 20.62 -6.41 8.52
C SER A 299 19.26 -6.65 9.17
N LEU A 300 18.27 -5.84 8.80
CA LEU A 300 16.91 -5.99 9.28
C LEU A 300 16.09 -6.91 8.38
N HIS A 301 15.20 -7.70 8.97
CA HIS A 301 14.18 -8.41 8.21
C HIS A 301 13.23 -7.40 7.53
N PRO A 302 12.69 -7.67 6.34
CA PRO A 302 11.78 -6.74 5.66
C PRO A 302 10.58 -6.31 6.51
N VAL A 303 9.99 -7.23 7.28
CA VAL A 303 8.89 -6.89 8.19
C VAL A 303 9.30 -5.86 9.25
N ASP A 304 10.54 -5.95 9.77
CA ASP A 304 11.05 -4.99 10.76
C ASP A 304 11.29 -3.62 10.14
N LYS A 305 11.69 -3.57 8.87
CA LYS A 305 11.76 -2.32 8.11
C LYS A 305 10.38 -1.67 7.97
N ALA A 306 9.35 -2.48 7.72
CA ALA A 306 7.97 -2.00 7.66
C ALA A 306 7.47 -1.50 9.04
N ILE A 307 7.81 -2.19 10.13
CA ILE A 307 7.54 -1.72 11.51
C ILE A 307 8.19 -0.37 11.76
N ILE A 308 9.46 -0.20 11.42
CA ILE A 308 10.20 1.06 11.59
C ILE A 308 9.53 2.20 10.81
N LEU A 309 9.07 1.94 9.59
CA LEU A 309 8.32 2.92 8.81
C LEU A 309 6.98 3.27 9.48
N ALA A 310 6.28 2.29 10.05
CA ALA A 310 5.04 2.50 10.77
C ALA A 310 5.24 3.37 12.02
N LEU A 311 6.28 3.09 12.83
CA LEU A 311 6.67 3.92 13.98
C LEU A 311 7.03 5.35 13.56
N CYS A 312 7.72 5.51 12.43
CA CYS A 312 8.05 6.82 11.86
C CYS A 312 6.78 7.62 11.48
N LEU A 313 5.79 6.97 10.87
CA LEU A 313 4.50 7.59 10.56
C LEU A 313 3.67 7.90 11.80
N ASP A 314 3.79 7.09 12.86
CA ASP A 314 3.14 7.36 14.13
C ASP A 314 3.69 8.62 14.80
N ILE A 315 5.02 8.78 14.85
CA ILE A 315 5.69 10.01 15.34
C ILE A 315 5.10 11.25 14.68
N ARG A 316 4.90 11.22 13.36
CA ARG A 316 4.29 12.33 12.61
C ARG A 316 2.88 12.65 13.08
N ASN A 317 2.10 11.63 13.41
CA ASN A 317 0.67 11.76 13.70
C ASN A 317 0.39 12.05 15.18
N THR A 318 1.31 11.70 16.07
CA THR A 318 1.20 11.92 17.53
C THR A 318 1.87 13.22 17.99
N ASN A 319 2.70 13.84 17.14
CA ASN A 319 3.43 15.07 17.48
C ASN A 319 3.04 16.24 16.57
N PRO A 320 3.16 17.50 17.06
CA PRO A 320 2.95 18.67 16.23
C PRO A 320 3.97 18.75 15.08
N TYR A 321 3.54 19.32 13.95
CA TYR A 321 4.40 19.47 12.78
C TYR A 321 5.40 20.63 12.98
N HIS A 322 6.59 20.31 13.47
CA HIS A 322 7.70 21.24 13.65
C HIS A 322 9.05 20.59 13.38
N GLY A 323 10.13 21.38 13.40
CA GLY A 323 11.48 20.91 13.09
C GLY A 323 11.93 19.70 13.91
N LEU A 324 11.67 19.70 15.23
CA LEU A 324 12.06 18.57 16.09
C LEU A 324 11.36 17.24 15.71
N THR A 325 10.07 17.24 15.39
CA THR A 325 9.35 16.05 14.89
C THR A 325 9.94 15.55 13.57
N GLN A 326 10.29 16.47 12.66
CA GLN A 326 10.93 16.09 11.40
C GLN A 326 12.31 15.47 11.62
N HIS A 327 13.10 16.04 12.52
CA HIS A 327 14.39 15.47 12.90
C HIS A 327 14.24 14.10 13.56
N HIS A 328 13.21 13.90 14.39
CA HIS A 328 12.91 12.60 15.00
C HIS A 328 12.52 11.55 13.96
N MET A 329 11.61 11.87 13.05
CA MET A 329 11.28 10.99 11.93
C MET A 329 12.51 10.67 11.06
N GLN A 330 13.39 11.66 10.85
CA GLN A 330 14.59 11.49 10.05
C GLN A 330 15.52 10.40 10.63
N THR A 331 15.64 10.26 11.95
CA THR A 331 16.53 9.23 12.53
C THR A 331 16.07 7.80 12.21
N TYR A 332 14.76 7.60 12.03
CA TYR A 332 14.20 6.31 11.62
C TYR A 332 14.51 6.01 10.15
N VAL A 333 14.35 7.02 9.28
CA VAL A 333 14.71 6.93 7.86
C VAL A 333 16.22 6.69 7.69
N GLU A 334 17.06 7.41 8.44
CA GLU A 334 18.52 7.25 8.46
C GLU A 334 18.91 5.79 8.79
N ARG A 335 18.29 5.18 9.81
CA ARG A 335 18.54 3.76 10.16
C ARG A 335 18.24 2.80 9.01
N LEU A 336 17.17 3.05 8.25
CA LEU A 336 16.78 2.21 7.11
C LEU A 336 17.69 2.42 5.90
N LEU A 337 18.11 3.67 5.64
CA LEU A 337 19.01 4.01 4.53
C LEU A 337 20.38 3.34 4.64
N VAL A 338 20.91 3.24 5.86
CA VAL A 338 22.21 2.59 6.12
C VAL A 338 22.09 1.10 6.38
N ASP A 339 20.90 0.50 6.20
CA ASP A 339 20.74 -0.94 6.38
C ASP A 339 21.57 -1.70 5.32
N PRO A 340 22.37 -2.71 5.70
CA PRO A 340 23.20 -3.44 4.75
C PRO A 340 22.39 -4.24 3.72
N ALA A 341 21.20 -4.69 4.08
CA ALA A 341 20.34 -5.44 3.18
C ALA A 341 19.41 -4.50 2.40
N PRO A 342 19.15 -4.79 1.11
CA PRO A 342 18.14 -4.04 0.37
C PRO A 342 16.74 -4.24 0.96
N ALA A 343 15.85 -3.29 0.75
CA ALA A 343 14.44 -3.43 1.08
C ALA A 343 13.65 -3.89 -0.16
N PRO A 344 12.55 -4.66 0.01
CA PRO A 344 11.59 -4.90 -1.06
C PRO A 344 11.07 -3.60 -1.64
N PHE A 345 10.65 -3.64 -2.91
CA PHE A 345 10.21 -2.45 -3.68
C PHE A 345 9.33 -1.51 -2.87
N MET A 346 8.21 -2.01 -2.31
CA MET A 346 7.23 -1.17 -1.64
C MET A 346 7.76 -0.50 -0.37
N ILE A 347 8.59 -1.21 0.40
CA ILE A 347 9.24 -0.70 1.61
C ILE A 347 10.27 0.37 1.23
N GLN A 348 11.08 0.11 0.21
CA GLN A 348 12.05 1.07 -0.30
C GLN A 348 11.35 2.35 -0.78
N SER A 349 10.28 2.21 -1.57
CA SER A 349 9.49 3.34 -2.08
C SER A 349 8.94 4.18 -0.93
N GLN A 350 8.37 3.55 0.11
CA GLN A 350 7.85 4.27 1.27
C GLN A 350 8.95 4.99 2.05
N MET A 351 10.09 4.34 2.29
CA MET A 351 11.24 4.96 2.97
C MET A 351 11.71 6.21 2.22
N LEU A 352 11.92 6.10 0.91
CA LEU A 352 12.41 7.19 0.07
C LEU A 352 11.39 8.32 -0.08
N LEU A 353 10.09 8.00 -0.09
CA LEU A 353 9.02 8.99 -0.07
C LEU A 353 8.98 9.78 1.24
N ILE A 354 9.15 9.12 2.39
CA ILE A 354 9.22 9.82 3.68
C ILE A 354 10.46 10.72 3.69
N ARG A 355 11.62 10.21 3.26
CA ARG A 355 12.86 11.00 3.14
C ARG A 355 12.64 12.27 2.33
N SER A 356 12.12 12.13 1.11
CA SER A 356 11.93 13.28 0.22
C SER A 356 10.97 14.31 0.82
N ARG A 357 9.88 13.87 1.46
CA ARG A 357 8.93 14.77 2.13
C ARG A 357 9.53 15.52 3.32
N LEU A 358 10.42 14.88 4.08
CA LEU A 358 11.17 15.52 5.19
C LEU A 358 12.22 16.53 4.67
N GLU A 359 12.80 16.26 3.50
CA GLU A 359 13.90 17.05 2.94
C GLU A 359 13.46 18.21 2.01
N ARG A 360 12.23 18.17 1.46
CA ARG A 360 11.75 19.12 0.41
C ARG A 360 11.83 20.63 0.75
N ARG A 361 11.93 21.00 2.02
CA ARG A 361 12.03 22.40 2.49
C ARG A 361 13.41 22.77 3.04
N ARG A 362 14.37 21.85 3.02
CA ARG A 362 15.72 22.06 3.54
C ARG A 362 16.66 22.38 2.38
N ASN A 363 17.08 23.64 2.25
CA ASN A 363 17.87 24.15 1.12
C ASN A 363 19.00 23.21 0.66
N ARG A 364 19.78 22.63 1.60
CA ARG A 364 20.90 21.74 1.30
C ARG A 364 20.52 20.44 0.58
N VAL A 365 19.32 19.92 0.82
CA VAL A 365 18.87 18.60 0.37
C VAL A 365 17.56 18.67 -0.42
N GLN A 366 17.13 19.88 -0.77
CA GLN A 366 15.88 20.11 -1.48
C GLN A 366 15.93 19.53 -2.89
N GLU A 367 17.04 19.72 -3.62
CA GLU A 367 17.24 19.12 -4.94
C GLU A 367 17.19 17.59 -4.86
N ARG A 368 17.91 17.00 -3.90
CA ARG A 368 17.84 15.56 -3.62
C ARG A 368 16.41 15.09 -3.39
N ALA A 369 15.63 15.81 -2.59
CA ALA A 369 14.24 15.47 -2.33
C ALA A 369 13.40 15.43 -3.61
N PHE A 370 13.53 16.45 -4.48
CA PHE A 370 12.80 16.50 -5.74
C PHE A 370 13.24 15.39 -6.70
N MET A 371 14.55 15.20 -6.87
CA MET A 371 15.08 14.13 -7.72
C MET A 371 14.68 12.75 -7.21
N GLN A 372 14.57 12.56 -5.90
CA GLN A 372 14.09 11.32 -5.31
C GLN A 372 12.60 11.07 -5.59
N ILE A 373 11.76 12.13 -5.61
CA ILE A 373 10.35 12.02 -6.03
C ILE A 373 10.27 11.69 -7.52
N THR A 374 11.09 12.33 -8.35
CA THR A 374 11.18 12.02 -9.79
C THR A 374 11.53 10.55 -10.01
N GLU A 375 12.52 10.02 -9.31
CA GLU A 375 12.85 8.58 -9.34
C GLU A 375 11.62 7.72 -9.00
N LEU A 376 10.89 8.01 -7.92
CA LEU A 376 9.72 7.22 -7.53
C LEU A 376 8.59 7.25 -8.59
N VAL A 377 8.39 8.40 -9.25
CA VAL A 377 7.42 8.53 -10.34
C VAL A 377 7.90 7.81 -11.60
N ASP A 378 9.18 7.91 -11.94
CA ASP A 378 9.77 7.22 -13.09
C ASP A 378 9.73 5.69 -12.90
N GLN A 379 9.90 5.19 -11.67
CA GLN A 379 9.74 3.76 -11.36
C GLN A 379 8.33 3.23 -11.64
N PHE A 380 7.32 4.10 -11.62
CA PHE A 380 5.93 3.72 -11.90
C PHE A 380 5.63 3.68 -13.41
N SER A 381 6.18 4.61 -14.18
CA SER A 381 5.80 4.86 -15.57
C SER A 381 6.39 3.84 -16.56
N ALA A 382 5.54 3.02 -17.19
CA ALA A 382 5.97 2.08 -18.25
C ALA A 382 6.47 2.82 -19.50
N ALA A 383 6.10 4.08 -19.70
CA ALA A 383 6.59 4.89 -20.82
C ALA A 383 8.12 5.11 -20.80
N ARG A 384 8.77 4.97 -19.64
CA ARG A 384 10.23 5.12 -19.49
C ARG A 384 10.99 3.84 -19.87
N ASP A 385 10.44 2.69 -19.50
CA ASP A 385 10.98 1.38 -19.81
C ASP A 385 9.82 0.40 -20.10
N PRO A 386 9.39 0.28 -21.36
CA PRO A 386 8.24 -0.57 -21.72
C PRO A 386 8.56 -2.07 -21.67
N THR A 387 9.77 -2.46 -21.26
CA THR A 387 10.17 -3.86 -21.12
C THR A 387 10.22 -4.33 -19.68
N ARG A 388 10.16 -3.38 -18.73
CA ARG A 388 10.26 -3.66 -17.30
C ARG A 388 8.91 -4.05 -16.71
N GLU A 389 8.67 -5.34 -16.61
CA GLU A 389 7.47 -5.91 -15.98
C GLU A 389 7.34 -5.45 -14.52
N THR A 390 6.15 -5.00 -14.12
CA THR A 390 5.91 -4.41 -12.78
C THR A 390 4.93 -5.20 -11.93
N LEU A 391 4.15 -6.13 -12.52
CA LEU A 391 3.12 -6.89 -11.79
C LEU A 391 3.71 -7.70 -10.64
N HIS A 392 4.90 -8.27 -10.83
CA HIS A 392 5.59 -9.10 -9.83
C HIS A 392 5.87 -8.33 -8.52
N ARG A 393 5.94 -6.99 -8.54
CA ARG A 393 6.10 -6.17 -7.33
C ARG A 393 4.97 -6.39 -6.32
N THR A 394 3.78 -6.72 -6.82
CA THR A 394 2.58 -6.96 -6.01
C THR A 394 2.52 -8.34 -5.36
N GLU A 395 3.46 -9.23 -5.70
CA GLU A 395 3.62 -10.56 -5.10
C GLU A 395 4.33 -10.55 -3.75
N SER A 396 4.95 -9.41 -3.41
CA SER A 396 5.68 -9.32 -2.16
C SER A 396 4.74 -9.47 -0.97
N ASP A 397 5.08 -10.39 -0.05
CA ASP A 397 4.37 -10.57 1.23
C ASP A 397 4.28 -9.25 2.03
N TYR A 398 5.19 -8.32 1.78
CA TYR A 398 5.29 -7.03 2.48
C TYR A 398 4.63 -5.87 1.73
N PHE A 399 3.93 -6.14 0.62
CA PHE A 399 3.32 -5.10 -0.22
C PHE A 399 2.34 -4.21 0.55
N TYR A 400 1.52 -4.82 1.41
CA TYR A 400 0.51 -4.13 2.20
C TYR A 400 1.01 -3.66 3.57
N SER A 401 2.22 -4.09 3.99
CA SER A 401 2.79 -3.78 5.31
C SER A 401 3.21 -2.31 5.47
N VAL A 402 3.14 -1.51 4.41
CA VAL A 402 3.47 -0.08 4.40
C VAL A 402 2.33 0.77 3.85
N ALA A 403 2.13 1.95 4.45
CA ALA A 403 1.14 2.94 4.00
C ALA A 403 1.65 3.78 2.81
N TYR A 404 2.06 3.12 1.72
CA TYR A 404 2.42 3.81 0.49
C TYR A 404 1.17 4.30 -0.23
N PRO A 405 1.13 5.58 -0.65
CA PRO A 405 -0.06 6.15 -1.26
C PRO A 405 -0.19 5.73 -2.73
N SER A 406 -1.34 6.01 -3.34
CA SER A 406 -1.50 5.84 -4.79
C SER A 406 -0.63 6.84 -5.56
N ILE A 407 -0.32 6.51 -6.82
CA ILE A 407 0.60 7.29 -7.66
C ILE A 407 0.23 8.77 -7.76
N TRP A 408 -1.05 9.13 -7.77
CA TRP A 408 -1.49 10.52 -7.91
C TRP A 408 -1.31 11.38 -6.65
N HIS A 409 -1.00 10.75 -5.51
CA HIS A 409 -0.70 11.43 -4.24
C HIS A 409 0.81 11.61 -3.99
N LEU A 410 1.68 11.06 -4.85
CA LEU A 410 3.11 11.34 -4.84
C LEU A 410 3.35 12.78 -5.31
#